data_AF-A0A3M1WMW2-F1
#
_entry.id   AF-A0A3M1WMW2-F1
#
_cell.length_a   1.000
_cell.length_b   1.000
_cell.length_c   1.000
_cell.angle_alpha   90.00
_cell.angle_beta   90.00
_cell.angle_gamma   90.00
#
_symmetry.space_group_name_H-M   'P 1'
#
loop_
_entity.id
_entity.type
_entity.pdbx_description
1 polymer ?
#
loop_
_entity_poly.entity_id
_entity_poly.type
_entity_poly.pdbx_seq_one_letter_code
_entity_poly.pdbx_strand_id
1 'polypeptide(L)'
;GCIRCRGAISAADAAAARIVFEHHLAREYRIVDVTRSTAQSAMVLAERYGLRGYDAVQLASALEVHAARMARSLPALTFVSADDDLNDAAHVGGLSVTSVVPIENPFPNSPPRRPERRG
;
A
#
# COMPACT_ATOMS: atom_id res chain seq x y z
N GLY A 1 -4.25 9.92 -27.66
CA GLY A 1 -3.47 9.05 -26.77
C GLY A 1 -4.07 9.10 -25.38
N CYS A 2 -4.73 8.04 -24.94
CA CYS A 2 -5.33 7.97 -23.60
C CYS A 2 -4.35 7.24 -22.67
N ILE A 3 -3.75 7.98 -21.74
CA ILE A 3 -2.97 7.40 -20.65
C ILE A 3 -3.97 6.93 -19.60
N ARG A 4 -4.22 5.61 -19.57
CA ARG A 4 -4.95 4.82 -18.56
C ARG A 4 -6.48 5.01 -18.46
N CYS A 5 -7.22 4.18 -19.18
CA CYS A 5 -8.48 3.65 -18.66
C CYS A 5 -8.20 2.29 -17.97
N ARG A 6 -7.67 2.31 -16.74
CA ARG A 6 -7.70 1.10 -15.88
C ARG A 6 -9.14 0.92 -15.37
N GLY A 7 -9.57 -0.33 -15.28
CA GLY A 7 -10.96 -0.77 -15.08
C GLY A 7 -11.81 0.16 -14.21
N ALA A 8 -12.98 0.53 -14.74
CA ALA A 8 -13.97 1.27 -13.98
C ALA A 8 -14.49 0.38 -12.84
N ILE A 9 -14.23 0.77 -11.59
CA ILE A 9 -14.95 0.24 -10.44
C ILE A 9 -16.37 0.82 -10.48
N SER A 10 -17.40 0.01 -10.23
CA SER A 10 -18.74 0.57 -10.12
C SER A 10 -18.87 1.38 -8.82
N ALA A 11 -19.79 2.34 -8.79
CA ALA A 11 -20.06 3.08 -7.56
C ALA A 11 -20.50 2.16 -6.40
N ALA A 12 -21.18 1.05 -6.72
CA ALA A 12 -21.57 0.04 -5.75
C ALA A 12 -20.36 -0.69 -5.18
N ASP A 13 -19.40 -1.10 -6.03
CA ASP A 13 -18.17 -1.77 -5.58
C ASP A 13 -17.30 -0.83 -4.74
N ALA A 14 -17.20 0.44 -5.12
CA ALA A 14 -16.49 1.46 -4.35
C ALA A 14 -17.10 1.66 -2.96
N ALA A 15 -18.45 1.71 -2.88
CA ALA A 15 -19.16 1.83 -1.61
C ALA A 15 -18.96 0.58 -0.73
N ALA A 16 -19.04 -0.62 -1.30
CA ALA A 16 -18.79 -1.86 -0.60
C ALA A 16 -17.34 -1.95 -0.08
N ALA A 17 -16.36 -1.62 -0.91
CA ALA A 17 -14.95 -1.57 -0.53
C ALA A 17 -14.71 -0.61 0.64
N ARG A 18 -15.36 0.57 0.61
CA ARG A 18 -15.28 1.57 1.67
C ARG A 18 -15.83 1.04 2.99
N ILE A 19 -17.00 0.40 2.99
CA ILE A 19 -17.61 -0.16 4.22
C ILE A 19 -16.70 -1.22 4.84
N VAL A 20 -16.16 -2.12 4.02
CA VAL A 20 -15.21 -3.15 4.49
C VAL A 20 -13.96 -2.50 5.06
N PHE A 21 -13.41 -1.49 4.37
CA PHE A 21 -12.23 -0.78 4.84
C PHE A 21 -12.48 -0.04 6.16
N GLU A 22 -13.62 0.66 6.31
CA GLU A 22 -13.98 1.35 7.56
C GLU A 22 -14.12 0.37 8.74
N HIS A 23 -14.69 -0.82 8.50
CA HIS A 23 -14.79 -1.87 9.52
C HIS A 23 -13.41 -2.40 9.95
N HIS A 24 -12.54 -2.74 9.00
CA HIS A 24 -11.18 -3.18 9.31
C HIS A 24 -10.35 -2.06 9.97
N LEU A 25 -10.50 -0.83 9.51
CA LEU A 25 -9.81 0.32 10.10
C LEU A 25 -10.17 0.52 11.57
N ALA A 26 -11.44 0.31 11.92
CA ALA A 26 -11.91 0.47 13.30
C ALA A 26 -11.51 -0.67 14.24
N ARG A 27 -11.16 -1.86 13.71
CA ARG A 27 -11.06 -3.09 14.52
C ARG A 27 -9.75 -3.84 14.41
N GLU A 28 -9.11 -3.79 13.25
CA GLU A 28 -8.00 -4.69 12.90
C GLU A 28 -6.74 -3.90 12.53
N TYR A 29 -6.88 -2.75 11.89
CA TYR A 29 -5.73 -1.94 11.51
C TYR A 29 -5.27 -1.04 12.64
N ARG A 30 -3.96 -0.88 12.74
CA ARG A 30 -3.34 0.07 13.65
C ARG A 30 -2.83 1.25 12.84
N ILE A 31 -3.31 2.44 13.18
CA ILE A 31 -2.85 3.69 12.57
C ILE A 31 -1.44 3.99 13.10
N VAL A 32 -0.53 4.33 12.18
CA VAL A 32 0.80 4.81 12.48
C VAL A 32 0.81 6.30 12.20
N ASP A 33 1.02 7.11 13.23
CA ASP A 33 1.05 8.56 13.09
C ASP A 33 2.31 9.01 12.36
N VAL A 34 2.13 9.91 11.38
CA VAL A 34 3.25 10.54 10.69
C VAL A 34 3.75 11.69 11.56
N THR A 35 4.85 11.46 12.24
CA THR A 35 5.50 12.47 13.07
C THR A 35 6.47 13.32 12.25
N ARG A 36 7.01 14.39 12.86
CA ARG A 36 8.08 15.18 12.23
C ARG A 36 9.31 14.32 11.91
N SER A 37 9.70 13.39 12.79
CA SER A 37 10.84 12.51 12.51
C SER A 37 10.55 11.56 11.36
N THR A 38 9.33 11.02 11.30
CA THR A 38 8.88 10.18 10.18
C THR A 38 8.97 10.94 8.85
N ALA A 39 8.51 12.20 8.83
CA ALA A 39 8.60 13.06 7.65
C ALA A 39 10.05 13.37 7.25
N GLN A 40 10.95 13.58 8.21
CA GLN A 40 12.37 13.80 7.95
C GLN A 40 13.05 12.56 7.36
N SER A 41 12.79 11.39 7.93
CA SER A 41 13.25 10.11 7.38
C SER A 41 12.72 9.88 5.98
N ALA A 42 11.46 10.21 5.71
CA ALA A 42 10.85 10.11 4.40
C ALA A 42 11.54 11.01 3.36
N MET A 43 11.92 12.24 3.72
CA MET A 43 12.66 13.13 2.80
C MET A 43 13.99 12.50 2.38
N VAL A 44 14.75 11.94 3.33
CA VAL A 44 16.03 11.27 3.04
C VAL A 44 15.83 10.05 2.15
N LEU A 45 14.78 9.25 2.39
CA LEU A 45 14.46 8.08 1.56
C LEU A 45 14.02 8.49 0.15
N ALA A 46 13.24 9.56 0.02
CA ALA A 46 12.79 10.09 -1.27
C ALA A 46 13.99 10.54 -2.12
N GLU A 47 14.92 11.29 -1.52
CA GLU A 47 16.14 11.74 -2.20
C GLU A 47 17.04 10.56 -2.58
N ARG A 48 17.18 9.57 -1.69
CA ARG A 48 18.07 8.43 -1.89
C ARG A 48 17.59 7.46 -2.97
N TYR A 49 16.29 7.20 -3.03
CA TYR A 49 15.71 6.15 -3.87
C TYR A 49 14.78 6.69 -4.96
N GLY A 50 14.63 8.01 -5.10
CA GLY A 50 13.77 8.62 -6.11
C GLY A 50 12.27 8.38 -5.89
N LEU A 51 11.86 8.12 -4.64
CA LEU A 51 10.48 7.76 -4.30
C LEU A 51 9.54 8.96 -4.33
N ARG A 52 8.27 8.74 -4.69
CA ARG A 52 7.22 9.76 -4.51
C ARG A 52 7.03 10.00 -3.01
N GLY A 53 6.63 11.21 -2.63
CA GLY A 53 6.52 11.59 -1.21
C GLY A 53 5.69 10.64 -0.36
N TYR A 54 4.55 10.16 -0.88
CA TYR A 54 3.72 9.17 -0.17
C TYR A 54 4.39 7.80 -0.03
N ASP A 55 5.09 7.34 -1.06
CA ASP A 55 5.83 6.07 -1.05
C ASP A 55 6.97 6.14 -0.01
N ALA A 56 7.66 7.27 0.05
CA ALA A 56 8.72 7.51 1.03
C ALA A 56 8.20 7.60 2.47
N VAL A 57 7.04 8.25 2.68
CA VAL A 57 6.38 8.29 4.00
C VAL A 57 5.93 6.90 4.42
N GLN A 58 5.35 6.12 3.51
CA GLN A 58 4.96 4.73 3.78
C GLN A 58 6.17 3.89 4.20
N LEU A 59 7.29 3.99 3.47
CA LEU A 59 8.51 3.26 3.79
C LEU A 59 9.11 3.71 5.13
N ALA A 60 9.19 5.02 5.38
CA ALA A 60 9.70 5.57 6.65
C ALA A 60 8.90 5.04 7.86
N SER A 61 7.57 5.13 7.79
CA SER A 61 6.69 4.60 8.83
C SER A 61 6.88 3.10 9.06
N ALA A 62 7.03 2.32 7.98
CA ALA A 62 7.25 0.88 8.07
C ALA A 62 8.58 0.54 8.76
N LEU A 63 9.66 1.28 8.44
CA LEU A 63 10.97 1.11 9.06
C LEU A 63 10.97 1.48 10.54
N GLU A 64 10.28 2.57 10.92
CA GLU A 64 10.11 2.96 12.33
C GLU A 64 9.38 1.88 13.14
N VAL A 65 8.27 1.37 12.62
CA VAL A 65 7.53 0.26 13.25
C VAL A 65 8.37 -1.01 13.31
N HIS A 66 9.09 -1.33 12.23
CA HIS A 66 9.95 -2.51 12.19
C HIS A 66 11.07 -2.43 13.25
N ALA A 67 11.76 -1.30 13.36
CA ALA A 67 12.78 -1.08 14.38
C ALA A 67 12.21 -1.24 15.80
N ALA A 68 11.03 -0.68 16.07
CA ALA A 68 10.35 -0.83 17.36
C ALA A 68 9.95 -2.28 17.67
N ARG A 69 9.59 -3.08 16.65
CA ARG A 69 9.30 -4.51 16.79
C ARG A 69 10.57 -5.33 17.04
N MET A 70 11.65 -5.05 16.31
CA MET A 70 12.95 -5.71 16.49
C MET A 70 13.53 -5.46 17.88
N ALA A 71 13.44 -4.23 18.39
CA ALA A 71 13.86 -3.90 19.76
C ALA A 71 13.10 -4.69 20.84
N ARG A 72 11.95 -5.27 20.50
CA ARG A 72 11.09 -6.07 21.39
C ARG A 72 11.12 -7.56 21.06
N SER A 73 12.04 -8.00 20.19
CA SER A 73 12.13 -9.38 19.70
C SER A 73 10.81 -9.92 19.12
N LEU A 74 10.00 -9.04 18.53
CA LEU A 74 8.77 -9.42 17.85
C LEU A 74 9.07 -9.86 16.41
N PRO A 75 8.17 -10.61 15.74
CA PRO A 75 8.34 -10.96 14.34
C PRO A 75 8.58 -9.76 13.44
N ALA A 76 9.34 -9.96 12.35
CA ALA A 76 9.59 -8.94 11.35
C ALA A 76 8.28 -8.39 10.74
N LEU A 77 8.35 -7.16 10.21
CA LEU A 77 7.22 -6.55 9.54
C LEU A 77 7.27 -6.95 8.06
N THR A 78 6.14 -7.39 7.53
CA THR A 78 5.98 -7.57 6.08
C THR A 78 5.47 -6.27 5.47
N PHE A 79 6.24 -5.71 4.56
CA PHE A 79 5.89 -4.57 3.74
C PHE A 79 5.13 -5.03 2.50
N VAL A 80 4.02 -4.37 2.19
CA VAL A 80 3.15 -4.74 1.07
C VAL A 80 3.05 -3.56 0.11
N SER A 81 3.47 -3.77 -1.13
CA SER A 81 3.35 -2.79 -2.21
C SER A 81 3.34 -3.50 -3.58
N ALA A 82 2.64 -2.91 -4.54
CA ALA A 82 2.63 -3.35 -5.93
C ALA A 82 3.66 -2.59 -6.81
N ASP A 83 4.46 -1.72 -6.20
CA ASP A 83 5.46 -0.89 -6.87
C ASP A 83 6.86 -1.47 -6.63
N ASP A 84 7.55 -1.83 -7.71
CA ASP A 84 8.82 -2.55 -7.66
C ASP A 84 9.96 -1.70 -7.11
N ASP A 85 10.03 -0.41 -7.48
CA ASP A 85 11.07 0.51 -6.97
C ASP A 85 10.93 0.69 -5.45
N LEU A 86 9.69 0.75 -4.96
CA LEU A 86 9.41 0.84 -3.53
C LEU A 86 9.72 -0.47 -2.80
N ASN A 87 9.45 -1.61 -3.43
CA ASN A 87 9.76 -2.95 -2.91
C ASN A 87 11.28 -3.14 -2.75
N ASP A 88 12.07 -2.72 -3.74
CA ASP A 88 13.53 -2.79 -3.67
C ASP A 88 14.08 -1.91 -2.54
N ALA A 89 13.58 -0.68 -2.40
CA ALA A 89 13.96 0.21 -1.30
C ALA A 89 13.59 -0.39 0.08
N ALA A 90 12.44 -1.03 0.20
CA ALA A 90 12.02 -1.73 1.42
C ALA A 90 12.93 -2.92 1.74
N HIS A 91 13.33 -3.69 0.73
CA HIS A 91 14.23 -4.83 0.90
C HIS A 91 15.61 -4.41 1.39
N VAL A 92 16.18 -3.34 0.81
CA VAL A 92 17.44 -2.73 1.28
C VAL A 92 17.32 -2.22 2.72
N GLY A 93 16.13 -1.76 3.10
CA GLY A 93 15.79 -1.36 4.48
C GLY A 93 15.63 -2.52 5.47
N GLY A 94 15.79 -3.77 5.04
CA GLY A 94 15.68 -4.96 5.89
C GLY A 94 14.25 -5.47 6.11
N LEU A 95 13.28 -4.96 5.34
CA LEU A 95 11.90 -5.40 5.41
C LEU A 95 11.68 -6.64 4.53
N SER A 96 10.86 -7.57 5.02
CA SER A 96 10.29 -8.61 4.16
C SER A 96 9.23 -7.97 3.26
N VAL A 97 9.23 -8.27 1.96
CA VAL A 97 8.32 -7.65 1.00
C VAL A 97 7.38 -8.68 0.38
N THR A 98 6.10 -8.33 0.27
CA THR A 98 5.09 -9.11 -0.46
C THR A 98 4.43 -8.23 -1.52
N SER A 99 4.56 -8.61 -2.79
CA SER A 99 3.82 -7.98 -3.88
C SER A 99 2.35 -8.44 -3.86
N VAL A 100 1.43 -7.50 -4.06
CA VAL A 100 -0.01 -7.78 -3.98
C VAL A 100 -0.40 -8.64 -5.18
N VAL A 101 -0.69 -9.93 -4.95
CA VAL A 101 -1.35 -10.78 -5.94
C VAL A 101 -2.81 -10.35 -6.11
N PRO A 102 -3.42 -10.51 -7.30
CA PRO A 102 -4.82 -10.17 -7.49
C PRO A 102 -5.66 -11.02 -6.54
N ILE A 103 -6.32 -10.35 -5.59
CA ILE A 103 -7.45 -10.96 -4.89
C ILE A 103 -8.49 -11.33 -5.95
N GLU A 104 -8.86 -12.61 -6.00
CA GLU A 104 -10.05 -13.08 -6.71
C GLU A 104 -11.22 -12.16 -6.36
N ASN A 105 -12.05 -11.81 -7.36
CA ASN A 105 -13.01 -10.72 -7.31
C ASN A 105 -13.69 -10.59 -5.93
N PRO A 106 -13.30 -9.61 -5.09
CA PRO A 106 -13.84 -9.48 -3.73
C PRO A 106 -15.31 -9.04 -3.73
N PHE A 107 -15.85 -8.67 -4.90
CA PHE A 107 -17.23 -8.24 -5.11
C PHE A 107 -17.92 -9.19 -6.12
N PRO A 108 -18.40 -10.37 -5.68
CA PRO A 108 -18.99 -11.37 -6.59
C PRO A 108 -20.28 -10.90 -7.29
N ASN A 109 -20.88 -9.80 -6.82
CA ASN A 109 -22.12 -9.23 -7.35
C ASN A 109 -21.90 -8.01 -8.28
N SER A 110 -20.67 -7.66 -8.62
CA SER A 110 -20.41 -6.60 -9.59
C SER A 110 -20.94 -7.01 -10.96
N PRO A 111 -21.58 -6.10 -11.73
CA PRO A 111 -21.99 -6.40 -13.09
C PRO A 111 -20.77 -6.81 -13.94
N PRO A 112 -20.94 -7.74 -14.90
CA PRO A 112 -19.83 -8.21 -15.72
C PRO A 112 -19.15 -7.04 -16.41
N ARG A 113 -17.80 -7.04 -16.40
CA ARG A 113 -17.00 -6.02 -17.09
C ARG A 113 -17.47 -5.96 -18.54
N ARG A 114 -17.85 -4.75 -19.01
CA ARG A 114 -18.33 -4.57 -20.38
C ARG A 114 -17.30 -5.15 -21.35
N PRO A 115 -17.71 -5.98 -22.34
CA PRO A 115 -16.78 -6.50 -23.31
C PRO A 115 -16.12 -5.35 -24.04
N GLU A 116 -14.80 -5.46 -24.16
CA GLU A 116 -13.94 -4.54 -24.88
C GLU A 116 -14.45 -4.43 -26.31
N ARG A 117 -14.95 -3.24 -26.70
CA ARG A 117 -15.32 -2.98 -28.08
C ARG A 117 -14.03 -2.94 -28.89
N ARG A 118 -13.72 -4.04 -29.57
CA ARG A 118 -12.74 -4.04 -30.66
C ARG A 118 -13.26 -3.09 -31.73
N GLY A 119 -12.58 -1.96 -31.89
CA GLY A 119 -12.74 -0.98 -32.96
C GLY A 119 -11.36 -0.54 -33.40
#